data_AF-A0A452Z4L3-F1
#
_entry.id   AF-A0A452Z4L3-F1
#
_cell.length_a   1.000
_cell.length_b   1.000
_cell.length_c   1.000
_cell.angle_alpha   90.00
_cell.angle_beta   90.00
_cell.angle_gamma   90.00
#
_symmetry.space_group_name_H-M   'P 1'
#
loop_
_entity.id
_entity.type
_entity.pdbx_description
1 polymer ?
#
loop_
_entity_poly.entity_id
_entity_poly.type
_entity_poly.pdbx_seq_one_letter_code
_entity_poly.pdbx_strand_id
1 'polypeptide(L)'
;SNLPPEVAARGEAPQPSMDRRDGAGNRGRSYARGNARGRGWRGRCEDRGRPSTQPPPSTASAAAVIPSDAPPVVGTCPDMCPATERAQRERLRDLAVFERVCSDPMRTSRSLAVKKFCRTISSTGIQASDIRPLPVLRETMDYLWHLLNSSEYPFEIVHDFIFDRTRSVRQDLSIQNLVNDQAIGIYEDVIKFHILSHQRLARSCQDSDASSLCYLNTEQMMKCLLSLFDMYHTIHKINSQSNKEAEYYSFFVLLHMGCKIPKMPITSFNSTIKGNDIC
;
A
#
# COMPACT_ATOMS: atom_id res chain seq x y z
N SER A 1 47.60 84.99 10.79
CA SER A 1 47.05 85.41 12.09
C SER A 1 46.53 84.19 12.83
N ASN A 2 47.22 83.84 13.92
CA ASN A 2 46.82 83.06 15.10
C ASN A 2 46.39 81.57 14.98
N LEU A 3 47.38 80.70 15.23
CA LEU A 3 47.34 79.53 16.17
C LEU A 3 47.31 80.05 17.64
N PRO A 4 47.15 79.25 18.75
CA PRO A 4 47.56 77.83 18.97
C PRO A 4 46.58 77.02 19.92
N PRO A 5 46.99 76.03 20.78
CA PRO A 5 46.96 74.58 20.48
C PRO A 5 46.50 73.62 21.64
N GLU A 6 46.62 72.30 21.41
CA GLU A 6 47.02 71.17 22.30
C GLU A 6 46.44 70.97 23.73
N VAL A 7 45.97 69.74 24.03
CA VAL A 7 46.40 68.94 25.22
C VAL A 7 46.28 67.42 24.94
N ALA A 8 47.35 66.69 25.26
CA ALA A 8 47.56 65.25 25.18
C ALA A 8 47.07 64.47 26.42
N ALA A 9 46.83 63.16 26.29
CA ALA A 9 47.10 62.19 27.38
C ALA A 9 47.25 60.75 26.85
N ARG A 10 48.40 60.15 27.22
CA ARG A 10 48.80 58.74 27.06
C ARG A 10 48.30 57.89 28.24
N GLY A 11 48.32 56.57 28.08
CA GLY A 11 48.34 55.58 29.18
C GLY A 11 47.77 54.23 28.73
N GLU A 12 48.57 53.33 28.16
CA GLU A 12 49.26 52.21 28.84
C GLU A 12 48.35 51.14 29.46
N ALA A 13 48.50 49.92 28.91
CA ALA A 13 47.99 48.67 29.46
C ALA A 13 48.74 48.28 30.76
N PRO A 14 48.18 47.38 31.58
CA PRO A 14 48.78 46.03 31.61
C PRO A 14 47.78 44.89 31.86
N GLN A 15 48.10 43.70 31.32
CA GLN A 15 47.62 42.42 31.86
C GLN A 15 48.30 42.12 33.21
N PRO A 16 47.72 41.27 34.07
CA PRO A 16 48.29 39.92 34.17
C PRO A 16 47.35 38.78 34.60
N SER A 17 47.94 37.58 34.44
CA SER A 17 47.87 36.38 35.28
C SER A 17 46.68 35.42 35.21
N MET A 18 47.03 34.27 34.62
CA MET A 18 46.55 32.90 34.84
C MET A 18 45.92 32.61 36.20
N ASP A 19 44.81 31.87 36.20
CA ASP A 19 44.79 30.62 36.97
C ASP A 19 43.88 29.54 36.38
N ARG A 20 44.32 28.29 36.54
CA ARG A 20 43.76 27.05 36.01
C ARG A 20 42.57 26.56 36.85
N ARG A 21 41.55 25.97 36.21
CA ARG A 21 41.08 24.59 36.47
C ARG A 21 39.82 24.22 35.68
N ASP A 22 39.92 23.07 35.02
CA ASP A 22 38.98 21.95 34.91
C ASP A 22 37.49 22.18 34.57
N GLY A 23 37.04 21.51 33.51
CA GLY A 23 35.61 21.27 33.29
C GLY A 23 35.25 20.96 31.84
N ALA A 24 35.45 19.72 31.41
CA ALA A 24 35.02 19.19 30.13
C ALA A 24 33.49 19.27 29.93
N GLY A 25 33.06 19.39 28.66
CA GLY A 25 31.83 18.74 28.21
C GLY A 25 30.76 19.61 27.55
N ASN A 26 30.77 19.61 26.21
CA ASN A 26 29.59 19.38 25.35
C ASN A 26 28.46 20.45 25.28
N ARG A 27 28.46 21.27 24.22
CA ARG A 27 27.25 21.90 23.65
C ARG A 27 27.10 21.52 22.19
N GLY A 28 26.53 20.34 21.95
CA GLY A 28 25.99 19.95 20.65
C GLY A 28 24.64 20.62 20.42
N ARG A 29 24.51 21.28 19.27
CA ARG A 29 23.27 21.84 18.73
C ARG A 29 22.20 20.74 18.65
N SER A 30 21.07 20.95 19.33
CA SER A 30 19.90 20.07 19.24
C SER A 30 18.93 20.61 18.18
N TYR A 31 18.89 19.94 17.03
CA TYR A 31 17.79 20.04 16.07
C TYR A 31 16.65 19.19 16.61
N ALA A 32 15.52 19.83 16.92
CA ALA A 32 14.32 19.17 17.40
C ALA A 32 13.73 18.25 16.31
N ARG A 33 13.94 16.94 16.44
CA ARG A 33 13.17 15.91 15.73
C ARG A 33 11.84 15.72 16.44
N GLY A 34 10.77 16.24 15.85
CA GLY A 34 9.40 15.91 16.21
C GLY A 34 9.08 14.46 15.79
N ASN A 35 9.05 13.56 16.78
CA ASN A 35 8.80 12.15 16.59
C ASN A 35 7.28 11.89 16.60
N ALA A 36 6.62 11.97 15.44
CA ALA A 36 5.21 11.60 15.29
C ALA A 36 5.08 10.07 15.25
N ARG A 37 4.92 9.47 16.43
CA ARG A 37 4.60 8.05 16.60
C ARG A 37 3.23 7.75 15.98
N GLY A 38 3.22 7.01 14.88
CA GLY A 38 2.00 6.39 14.32
C GLY A 38 1.45 5.36 15.30
N ARG A 39 0.41 5.75 16.04
CA ARG A 39 -0.32 4.85 16.93
C ARG A 39 -1.09 3.83 16.10
N GLY A 40 -0.89 2.55 16.43
CA GLY A 40 -1.56 1.42 15.82
C GLY A 40 -3.08 1.54 15.87
N TRP A 41 -3.71 1.21 14.75
CA TRP A 41 -5.15 1.11 14.61
C TRP A 41 -5.67 -0.10 15.41
N ARG A 42 -6.14 0.14 16.63
CA ARG A 42 -7.06 -0.77 17.34
C ARG A 42 -8.42 -0.09 17.46
N GLY A 43 -9.29 -0.33 16.48
CA GLY A 43 -10.72 -0.18 16.66
C GLY A 43 -11.24 -1.38 17.43
N ARG A 44 -11.74 -1.14 18.65
CA ARG A 44 -12.31 -2.11 19.57
C ARG A 44 -13.82 -2.18 19.32
N CYS A 45 -14.33 -3.30 18.82
CA CYS A 45 -15.72 -3.69 19.05
C CYS A 45 -15.74 -4.56 20.32
N GLU A 46 -16.58 -4.20 21.27
CA GLU A 46 -16.73 -4.87 22.56
C GLU A 46 -17.46 -6.20 22.39
N ASP A 47 -16.93 -7.28 22.99
CA ASP A 47 -17.69 -8.49 23.24
C ASP A 47 -17.36 -9.02 24.66
N ARG A 48 -18.41 -9.40 25.39
CA ARG A 48 -18.36 -9.84 26.79
C ARG A 48 -18.03 -11.33 26.84
N GLY A 49 -17.12 -11.69 27.74
CA GLY A 49 -16.40 -12.97 27.70
C GLY A 49 -17.17 -14.24 28.06
N ARG A 50 -16.56 -15.37 27.69
CA ARG A 50 -16.70 -16.70 28.31
C ARG A 50 -15.43 -17.54 28.09
N PRO A 51 -15.03 -18.46 29.00
CA PRO A 51 -13.69 -19.04 29.00
C PRO A 51 -13.47 -20.19 28.01
N SER A 52 -12.20 -20.33 27.63
CA SER A 52 -11.57 -21.28 26.72
C SER A 52 -11.55 -22.74 27.23
N THR A 53 -12.02 -23.66 26.40
CA THR A 53 -11.69 -25.10 26.45
C THR A 53 -11.18 -25.53 25.07
N GLN A 54 -9.96 -26.07 25.00
CA GLN A 54 -9.31 -26.54 23.77
C GLN A 54 -10.02 -27.78 23.19
N PRO A 55 -10.10 -27.97 21.85
CA PRO A 55 -10.47 -29.25 21.27
C PRO A 55 -9.22 -30.06 20.82
N PRO A 56 -9.30 -31.40 20.82
CA PRO A 56 -8.21 -32.29 20.43
C PRO A 56 -8.12 -32.46 18.89
N PRO A 57 -7.02 -33.02 18.35
CA PRO A 57 -6.78 -33.09 16.90
C PRO A 57 -7.30 -34.40 16.30
N SER A 58 -7.91 -34.36 15.11
CA SER A 58 -7.78 -35.42 14.08
C SER A 58 -8.63 -35.18 12.83
N THR A 59 -8.00 -35.50 11.68
CA THR A 59 -8.53 -36.07 10.43
C THR A 59 -9.54 -35.29 9.58
N ALA A 60 -9.02 -34.88 8.41
CA ALA A 60 -9.62 -34.74 7.09
C ALA A 60 -11.16 -34.88 6.97
N SER A 61 -11.78 -33.81 6.46
CA SER A 61 -12.85 -33.92 5.47
C SER A 61 -12.82 -32.69 4.57
N ALA A 62 -12.70 -32.91 3.26
CA ALA A 62 -12.86 -31.89 2.25
C ALA A 62 -14.30 -31.36 2.36
N ALA A 63 -14.44 -30.12 2.87
CA ALA A 63 -15.72 -29.45 2.90
C ALA A 63 -16.17 -29.21 1.45
N ALA A 64 -17.19 -29.96 1.03
CA ALA A 64 -17.88 -29.77 -0.22
C ALA A 64 -18.38 -28.31 -0.32
N VAL A 65 -17.96 -27.62 -1.38
CA VAL A 65 -18.49 -26.31 -1.74
C VAL A 65 -19.95 -26.52 -2.15
N ILE A 66 -20.87 -26.11 -1.30
CA ILE A 66 -22.30 -26.04 -1.64
C ILE A 66 -22.44 -24.90 -2.66
N PRO A 67 -22.92 -25.15 -3.90
CA PRO A 67 -23.24 -24.08 -4.83
C PRO A 67 -24.41 -23.29 -4.23
N SER A 68 -24.15 -22.06 -3.80
CA SER A 68 -25.20 -21.13 -3.40
C SER A 68 -25.92 -20.70 -4.67
N ASP A 69 -27.19 -21.09 -4.82
CA ASP A 69 -28.11 -20.74 -5.92
C ASP A 69 -28.52 -19.25 -5.93
N ALA A 70 -27.74 -18.41 -5.24
CA ALA A 70 -27.96 -16.97 -5.18
C ALA A 70 -27.32 -16.31 -6.41
N PRO A 71 -28.03 -15.40 -7.10
CA PRO A 71 -27.46 -14.70 -8.24
C PRO A 71 -26.16 -13.97 -7.81
N PRO A 72 -25.14 -13.95 -8.68
CA PRO A 72 -23.89 -13.28 -8.37
C PRO A 72 -24.16 -11.82 -8.01
N VAL A 73 -23.64 -11.38 -6.87
CA VAL A 73 -23.78 -9.99 -6.42
C VAL A 73 -23.07 -9.09 -7.42
N VAL A 74 -23.76 -8.08 -7.94
CA VAL A 74 -23.18 -7.07 -8.82
C VAL A 74 -23.01 -5.78 -8.03
N GLY A 75 -21.78 -5.26 -7.99
CA GLY A 75 -21.48 -3.99 -7.34
C GLY A 75 -22.10 -2.81 -8.08
N THR A 76 -22.50 -1.77 -7.34
CA THR A 76 -23.13 -0.56 -7.88
C THR A 76 -22.47 0.73 -7.38
N CYS A 77 -21.34 0.63 -6.66
CA CYS A 77 -20.57 1.81 -6.25
C CYS A 77 -19.99 2.52 -7.48
N PRO A 78 -20.37 3.79 -7.76
CA PRO A 78 -19.88 4.50 -8.95
C PRO A 78 -18.48 5.08 -8.78
N ASP A 79 -17.98 5.15 -7.55
CA ASP A 79 -16.71 5.80 -7.18
C ASP A 79 -15.63 4.75 -6.81
N MET A 80 -14.36 5.14 -6.80
CA MET A 80 -13.25 4.32 -6.26
C MET A 80 -13.39 3.99 -4.76
N CYS A 81 -14.27 4.70 -4.04
CA CYS A 81 -14.60 4.47 -2.63
C CYS A 81 -16.10 4.75 -2.38
N PRO A 82 -16.84 3.82 -1.76
CA PRO A 82 -18.25 4.01 -1.40
C PRO A 82 -18.48 5.28 -0.57
N ALA A 83 -19.60 5.95 -0.79
CA ALA A 83 -19.93 7.20 -0.11
C ALA A 83 -20.03 7.03 1.43
N THR A 84 -20.58 5.89 1.86
CA THR A 84 -20.71 5.50 3.27
C THR A 84 -19.34 5.35 3.93
N GLU A 85 -18.43 4.60 3.30
CA GLU A 85 -17.06 4.44 3.77
C GLU A 85 -16.32 5.79 3.80
N ARG A 86 -16.43 6.58 2.74
CA ARG A 86 -15.77 7.88 2.63
C ARG A 86 -16.18 8.82 3.77
N ALA A 87 -17.48 8.98 4.02
CA ALA A 87 -17.99 9.81 5.11
C ALA A 87 -17.54 9.30 6.49
N GLN A 88 -17.53 7.97 6.68
CA GLN A 88 -17.04 7.38 7.91
C GLN A 88 -15.55 7.66 8.13
N ARG A 89 -14.75 7.59 7.08
CA ARG A 89 -13.30 7.84 7.16
C ARG A 89 -12.96 9.32 7.38
N GLU A 90 -13.76 10.24 6.86
CA GLU A 90 -13.68 11.67 7.21
C GLU A 90 -13.97 11.89 8.71
N ARG A 91 -15.07 11.31 9.20
CA ARG A 91 -15.46 11.40 10.62
C ARG A 91 -14.40 10.83 11.56
N LEU A 92 -13.81 9.69 11.20
CA LEU A 92 -12.79 8.99 12.01
C LEU A 92 -11.37 9.50 11.78
N ARG A 93 -11.14 10.43 10.85
CA ARG A 93 -9.82 10.92 10.44
C ARG A 93 -8.89 9.80 9.96
N ASP A 94 -9.46 8.83 9.24
CA ASP A 94 -8.76 7.66 8.67
C ASP A 94 -8.53 7.83 7.16
N LEU A 95 -8.05 9.00 6.77
CA LEU A 95 -7.66 9.33 5.40
C LEU A 95 -6.14 9.23 5.24
N ALA A 96 -5.67 8.46 4.26
CA ALA A 96 -4.27 8.43 3.87
C ALA A 96 -3.86 9.77 3.24
N VAL A 97 -2.56 10.05 3.16
CA VAL A 97 -2.05 11.33 2.64
C VAL A 97 -2.53 11.62 1.21
N PHE A 98 -2.64 10.59 0.38
CA PHE A 98 -3.10 10.66 -1.01
C PHE A 98 -4.59 10.98 -1.15
N GLU A 99 -5.36 10.80 -0.07
CA GLU A 99 -6.82 10.95 -0.10
C GLU A 99 -7.27 12.32 0.38
N ARG A 100 -6.36 13.19 0.83
CA ARG A 100 -6.68 14.44 1.52
C ARG A 100 -6.76 15.61 0.56
N VAL A 101 -7.85 16.37 0.64
CA VAL A 101 -7.98 17.65 -0.06
C VAL A 101 -7.19 18.71 0.70
N CYS A 102 -6.29 19.43 0.03
CA CYS A 102 -5.44 20.46 0.63
C CYS A 102 -4.68 19.96 1.90
N SER A 103 -4.32 18.67 1.90
CA SER A 103 -3.66 17.99 3.04
C SER A 103 -4.47 17.94 4.35
N ASP A 104 -5.77 18.28 4.32
CA ASP A 104 -6.66 18.23 5.50
C ASP A 104 -7.03 16.77 5.84
N PRO A 105 -6.69 16.26 7.05
CA PRO A 105 -7.01 14.89 7.45
C PRO A 105 -8.51 14.60 7.65
N MET A 106 -9.38 15.61 7.57
CA MET A 106 -10.83 15.48 7.73
C MET A 106 -11.60 15.62 6.43
N ARG A 107 -10.94 15.95 5.31
CA ARG A 107 -11.61 16.23 4.05
C ARG A 107 -11.01 15.42 2.92
N THR A 108 -11.87 14.68 2.22
CA THR A 108 -11.52 13.99 0.99
C THR A 108 -12.43 14.41 -0.16
N SER A 109 -12.23 13.83 -1.33
CA SER A 109 -13.08 13.98 -2.51
C SER A 109 -13.33 12.62 -3.15
N ARG A 110 -14.37 12.53 -3.98
CA ARG A 110 -14.72 11.29 -4.70
C ARG A 110 -13.58 10.78 -5.58
N SER A 111 -12.81 11.70 -6.17
CA SER A 111 -11.70 11.40 -7.07
C SER A 111 -10.40 11.01 -6.36
N LEU A 112 -10.29 11.24 -5.05
CA LEU A 112 -9.08 10.90 -4.28
C LEU A 112 -9.28 9.65 -3.40
N ALA A 113 -10.47 9.48 -2.83
CA ALA A 113 -10.75 8.39 -1.90
C ALA A 113 -10.75 7.03 -2.61
N VAL A 114 -10.00 6.06 -2.07
CA VAL A 114 -10.01 4.67 -2.57
C VAL A 114 -10.44 3.74 -1.42
N LYS A 115 -11.33 2.79 -1.72
CA LYS A 115 -11.88 1.84 -0.75
C LYS A 115 -10.77 1.07 0.00
N LYS A 116 -10.79 1.07 1.32
CA LYS A 116 -9.85 0.27 2.15
C LYS A 116 -10.17 -1.23 2.06
N PHE A 117 -9.18 -2.06 2.32
CA PHE A 117 -9.43 -3.50 2.45
C PHE A 117 -10.16 -3.81 3.77
N CYS A 118 -11.25 -4.56 3.70
CA CYS A 118 -11.98 -5.00 4.89
C CYS A 118 -11.55 -6.41 5.29
N ARG A 119 -11.00 -6.59 6.50
CA ARG A 119 -10.53 -7.91 6.97
C ARG A 119 -11.67 -8.90 7.19
N THR A 120 -12.82 -8.40 7.63
CA THR A 120 -13.97 -9.19 8.03
C THR A 120 -15.18 -8.78 7.20
N ILE A 121 -15.52 -9.60 6.21
CA ILE A 121 -16.75 -9.46 5.45
C ILE A 121 -17.84 -10.21 6.22
N SER A 122 -18.85 -9.48 6.70
CA SER A 122 -20.11 -10.11 7.09
C SER A 122 -21.01 -10.17 5.87
N SER A 123 -21.32 -11.38 5.39
CA SER A 123 -22.20 -11.58 4.22
C SER A 123 -23.60 -10.99 4.43
N THR A 124 -24.05 -10.86 5.68
CA THR A 124 -25.37 -10.35 6.05
C THR A 124 -25.53 -8.83 5.98
N GLY A 125 -24.45 -8.07 5.71
CA GLY A 125 -24.47 -6.60 5.78
C GLY A 125 -23.93 -5.87 4.56
N ILE A 126 -23.31 -6.54 3.59
CA ILE A 126 -22.75 -5.89 2.41
C ILE A 126 -23.86 -5.54 1.42
N GLN A 127 -23.99 -4.25 1.11
CA GLN A 127 -24.89 -3.79 0.06
C GLN A 127 -24.17 -3.75 -1.28
N ALA A 128 -24.92 -3.86 -2.38
CA ALA A 128 -24.37 -3.68 -3.72
C ALA A 128 -23.66 -2.32 -3.87
N SER A 129 -24.15 -1.28 -3.19
CA SER A 129 -23.56 0.07 -3.18
C SER A 129 -22.19 0.14 -2.49
N ASP A 130 -21.82 -0.87 -1.71
CA ASP A 130 -20.52 -0.95 -1.04
C ASP A 130 -19.46 -1.63 -1.93
N ILE A 131 -19.86 -2.23 -3.06
CA ILE A 131 -18.98 -2.99 -3.96
C ILE A 131 -18.81 -2.22 -5.27
N ARG A 132 -17.57 -2.07 -5.74
CA ARG A 132 -17.27 -1.44 -7.04
C ARG A 132 -17.52 -2.42 -8.19
N PRO A 133 -18.24 -2.03 -9.25
CA PRO A 133 -18.35 -2.83 -10.46
C PRO A 133 -17.02 -2.86 -11.22
N LEU A 134 -16.88 -3.82 -12.14
CA LEU A 134 -15.67 -4.06 -12.90
C LEU A 134 -15.06 -2.81 -13.59
N PRO A 135 -15.83 -1.92 -14.25
CA PRO A 135 -15.26 -0.72 -14.85
C PRO A 135 -14.58 0.21 -13.83
N VAL A 136 -15.20 0.38 -12.66
CA VAL A 136 -14.66 1.21 -11.57
C VAL A 136 -13.44 0.55 -10.93
N LEU A 137 -13.40 -0.79 -10.86
CA LEU A 137 -12.22 -1.53 -10.39
C LEU A 137 -11.03 -1.35 -11.33
N ARG A 138 -11.26 -1.35 -12.64
CA ARG A 138 -10.22 -1.08 -13.65
C ARG A 138 -9.68 0.34 -13.52
N GLU A 139 -10.57 1.33 -13.47
CA GLU A 139 -10.20 2.74 -13.26
C GLU A 139 -9.43 2.94 -11.96
N THR A 140 -9.87 2.28 -10.87
CA THR A 140 -9.16 2.30 -9.59
C THR A 140 -7.74 1.77 -9.75
N MET A 141 -7.55 0.65 -10.46
CA MET A 141 -6.22 0.08 -10.65
C MET A 141 -5.31 1.00 -11.48
N ASP A 142 -5.85 1.69 -12.48
CA ASP A 142 -5.11 2.66 -13.28
C ASP A 142 -4.68 3.87 -12.45
N TYR A 143 -5.56 4.38 -11.59
CA TYR A 143 -5.24 5.43 -10.62
C TYR A 143 -4.12 5.02 -9.66
N LEU A 144 -4.18 3.80 -9.11
CA LEU A 144 -3.12 3.27 -8.23
C LEU A 144 -1.78 3.14 -8.95
N TRP A 145 -1.80 2.75 -10.23
CA TRP A 145 -0.59 2.71 -11.07
C TRP A 145 0.01 4.09 -11.31
N HIS A 146 -0.84 5.10 -11.53
CA HIS A 146 -0.38 6.48 -11.64
C HIS A 146 0.33 6.94 -10.36
N LEU A 147 -0.23 6.63 -9.18
CA LEU A 147 0.39 6.92 -7.89
C LEU A 147 1.74 6.22 -7.70
N LEU A 148 1.87 4.95 -8.14
CA LEU A 148 3.13 4.19 -8.03
C LEU A 148 4.28 4.83 -8.82
N ASN A 149 3.94 5.49 -9.93
CA ASN A 149 4.88 6.16 -10.83
C ASN A 149 5.14 7.62 -10.44
N SER A 150 4.35 8.19 -9.53
CA SER A 150 4.61 9.52 -8.95
C SER A 150 5.82 9.47 -8.02
N SER A 151 6.67 10.49 -8.08
CA SER A 151 7.87 10.63 -7.23
C SER A 151 7.66 11.57 -6.04
N GLU A 152 6.41 11.89 -5.69
CA GLU A 152 6.10 12.89 -4.67
C GLU A 152 6.32 12.40 -3.22
N TYR A 153 6.21 11.09 -2.98
CA TYR A 153 6.29 10.49 -1.64
C TYR A 153 7.32 9.37 -1.57
N PRO A 154 7.90 9.11 -0.37
CA PRO A 154 8.71 7.92 -0.12
C PRO A 154 7.99 6.64 -0.54
N PHE A 155 8.75 5.70 -1.10
CA PHE A 155 8.19 4.49 -1.68
C PHE A 155 7.40 3.66 -0.67
N GLU A 156 7.82 3.62 0.59
CA GLU A 156 7.18 2.88 1.67
C GLU A 156 5.76 3.38 1.93
N ILE A 157 5.54 4.70 1.88
CA ILE A 157 4.22 5.31 2.07
C ILE A 157 3.30 4.98 0.89
N VAL A 158 3.84 5.05 -0.34
CA VAL A 158 3.11 4.69 -1.57
C VAL A 158 2.78 3.19 -1.57
N HIS A 159 3.75 2.36 -1.20
CA HIS A 159 3.60 0.91 -1.07
C HIS A 159 2.48 0.55 -0.12
N ASP A 160 2.49 1.06 1.11
CA ASP A 160 1.49 0.68 2.13
C ASP A 160 0.07 1.05 1.70
N PHE A 161 -0.08 2.19 1.02
CA PHE A 161 -1.35 2.59 0.45
C PHE A 161 -1.82 1.64 -0.65
N ILE A 162 -1.00 1.43 -1.69
CA ILE A 162 -1.37 0.59 -2.84
C ILE A 162 -1.54 -0.87 -2.41
N PHE A 163 -0.71 -1.36 -1.49
CA PHE A 163 -0.80 -2.70 -0.92
C PHE A 163 -2.15 -2.95 -0.25
N ASP A 164 -2.68 -1.98 0.51
CA ASP A 164 -4.02 -2.09 1.09
C ASP A 164 -5.12 -2.01 0.01
N ARG A 165 -5.02 -1.03 -0.91
CA ARG A 165 -6.07 -0.78 -1.91
C ARG A 165 -6.19 -1.88 -2.96
N THR A 166 -5.09 -2.48 -3.39
CA THR A 166 -5.10 -3.63 -4.31
C THR A 166 -5.76 -4.86 -3.68
N ARG A 167 -5.62 -5.06 -2.36
CA ARG A 167 -6.37 -6.12 -1.64
C ARG A 167 -7.87 -5.83 -1.63
N SER A 168 -8.26 -4.57 -1.46
CA SER A 168 -9.67 -4.15 -1.58
C SER A 168 -10.23 -4.39 -2.99
N VAL A 169 -9.45 -4.08 -4.03
CA VAL A 169 -9.84 -4.32 -5.43
C VAL A 169 -10.07 -5.82 -5.68
N ARG A 170 -9.12 -6.67 -5.27
CA ARG A 170 -9.27 -8.13 -5.37
C ARG A 170 -10.45 -8.67 -4.54
N GLN A 171 -10.69 -8.09 -3.38
CA GLN A 171 -11.83 -8.44 -2.53
C GLN A 171 -13.16 -8.17 -3.25
N ASP A 172 -13.31 -7.02 -3.91
CA ASP A 172 -14.52 -6.72 -4.67
C ASP A 172 -14.69 -7.64 -5.89
N LEU A 173 -13.59 -8.00 -6.59
CA LEU A 173 -13.64 -9.00 -7.67
C LEU A 173 -14.11 -10.36 -7.16
N SER A 174 -13.59 -10.80 -6.01
CA SER A 174 -13.93 -12.08 -5.39
C SER A 174 -15.37 -12.13 -4.89
N ILE A 175 -15.87 -11.06 -4.26
CA ILE A 175 -17.27 -11.01 -3.78
C ILE A 175 -18.26 -11.14 -4.96
N GLN A 176 -17.93 -10.54 -6.10
CA GLN A 176 -18.76 -10.58 -7.31
C GLN A 176 -18.55 -11.85 -8.15
N ASN A 177 -17.64 -12.75 -7.74
CA ASN A 177 -17.23 -13.95 -8.50
C ASN A 177 -16.88 -13.64 -9.97
N LEU A 178 -16.17 -12.53 -10.22
CA LEU A 178 -15.85 -12.09 -11.58
C LEU A 178 -14.67 -12.88 -12.16
N VAL A 179 -14.92 -13.58 -13.27
CA VAL A 179 -13.89 -14.29 -14.06
C VAL A 179 -14.04 -13.91 -15.54
N ASN A 180 -13.18 -13.01 -16.01
CA ASN A 180 -13.09 -12.58 -17.41
C ASN A 180 -11.73 -11.91 -17.68
N ASP A 181 -11.45 -11.57 -18.93
CA ASP A 181 -10.16 -11.01 -19.35
C ASP A 181 -9.80 -9.69 -18.64
N GLN A 182 -10.78 -8.84 -18.34
CA GLN A 182 -10.53 -7.60 -17.61
C GLN A 182 -10.17 -7.87 -16.14
N ALA A 183 -10.88 -8.79 -15.49
CA ALA A 183 -10.56 -9.21 -14.13
C ALA A 183 -9.16 -9.83 -14.05
N ILE A 184 -8.80 -10.69 -15.02
CA ILE A 184 -7.45 -11.23 -15.17
C ILE A 184 -6.43 -10.10 -15.31
N GLY A 185 -6.65 -9.13 -16.20
CA GLY A 185 -5.76 -7.98 -16.37
C GLY A 185 -5.56 -7.17 -15.08
N ILE A 186 -6.59 -7.06 -14.22
CA ILE A 186 -6.44 -6.42 -12.90
C ILE A 186 -5.55 -7.27 -11.98
N TYR A 187 -5.75 -8.58 -11.91
CA TYR A 187 -4.89 -9.46 -11.11
C TYR A 187 -3.43 -9.47 -11.59
N GLU A 188 -3.22 -9.49 -12.91
CA GLU A 188 -1.92 -9.31 -13.55
C GLU A 188 -1.23 -8.03 -13.05
N ASP A 189 -1.94 -6.90 -13.06
CA ASP A 189 -1.39 -5.61 -12.62
C ASP A 189 -1.08 -5.57 -11.13
N VAL A 190 -1.90 -6.21 -10.29
CA VAL A 190 -1.61 -6.36 -8.85
C VAL A 190 -0.35 -7.19 -8.62
N ILE A 191 -0.14 -8.27 -9.38
CA ILE A 191 1.09 -9.07 -9.30
C ILE A 191 2.30 -8.25 -9.75
N LYS A 192 2.20 -7.48 -10.83
CA LYS A 192 3.27 -6.57 -11.27
C LYS A 192 3.63 -5.56 -10.18
N PHE A 193 2.63 -4.97 -9.51
CA PHE A 193 2.85 -4.10 -8.36
C PHE A 193 3.66 -4.81 -7.26
N HIS A 194 3.28 -6.05 -6.91
CA HIS A 194 3.99 -6.80 -5.88
C HIS A 194 5.42 -7.17 -6.28
N ILE A 195 5.68 -7.50 -7.55
CA ILE A 195 7.02 -7.79 -8.08
C ILE A 195 7.90 -6.54 -7.96
N LEU A 196 7.41 -5.39 -8.42
CA LEU A 196 8.13 -4.12 -8.34
C LEU A 196 8.39 -3.72 -6.88
N SER A 197 7.39 -3.92 -6.02
CA SER A 197 7.49 -3.63 -4.60
C SER A 197 8.53 -4.52 -3.93
N HIS A 198 8.53 -5.82 -4.21
CA HIS A 198 9.54 -6.75 -3.70
C HIS A 198 10.96 -6.30 -4.08
N GLN A 199 11.17 -5.89 -5.33
CA GLN A 199 12.47 -5.42 -5.80
C GLN A 199 12.93 -4.12 -5.14
N ARG A 200 12.00 -3.17 -4.89
CA ARG A 200 12.31 -1.90 -4.23
C ARG A 200 12.57 -2.11 -2.73
N LEU A 201 11.70 -2.85 -2.05
CA LEU A 201 11.85 -3.18 -0.63
C LEU A 201 13.15 -3.95 -0.35
N ALA A 202 13.51 -4.92 -1.20
CA ALA A 202 14.74 -5.69 -1.06
C ALA A 202 16.02 -4.83 -1.13
N ARG A 203 15.98 -3.65 -1.77
CA ARG A 203 17.11 -2.71 -1.79
C ARG A 203 17.22 -1.92 -0.48
N SER A 204 16.10 -1.71 0.20
CA SER A 204 16.00 -1.01 1.49
C SER A 204 16.20 -1.95 2.70
N CYS A 205 16.35 -3.26 2.48
CA CYS A 205 16.42 -4.31 3.52
C CYS A 205 17.69 -4.32 4.42
N GLN A 206 18.38 -3.19 4.61
CA GLN A 206 19.39 -3.10 5.68
C GLN A 206 18.76 -2.94 7.09
N ASP A 207 17.47 -2.61 7.16
CA ASP A 207 16.71 -2.39 8.39
C ASP A 207 15.75 -3.55 8.71
N SER A 208 15.53 -3.86 10.00
CA SER A 208 14.71 -4.99 10.47
C SER A 208 13.25 -4.94 9.99
N ASP A 209 12.68 -3.74 9.85
CA ASP A 209 11.27 -3.55 9.51
C ASP A 209 10.98 -3.86 8.03
N ALA A 210 11.96 -3.64 7.15
CA ALA A 210 11.87 -3.95 5.72
C ALA A 210 11.71 -5.47 5.46
N SER A 211 12.24 -6.31 6.37
CA SER A 211 12.05 -7.77 6.31
C SER A 211 10.57 -8.16 6.45
N SER A 212 9.85 -7.53 7.38
CA SER A 212 8.43 -7.80 7.62
C SER A 212 7.54 -7.37 6.44
N LEU A 213 7.81 -6.20 5.85
CA LEU A 213 7.10 -5.70 4.67
C LEU A 213 7.35 -6.60 3.45
N CYS A 214 8.60 -7.02 3.25
CA CYS A 214 8.96 -7.94 2.17
C CYS A 214 8.23 -9.28 2.28
N TYR A 215 8.14 -9.83 3.50
CA TYR A 215 7.39 -11.05 3.78
C TYR A 215 5.89 -10.89 3.46
N LEU A 216 5.25 -9.85 3.99
CA LEU A 216 3.82 -9.59 3.74
C LEU A 216 3.53 -9.34 2.26
N ASN A 217 4.40 -8.60 1.56
CA ASN A 217 4.31 -8.39 0.12
C ASN A 217 4.34 -9.72 -0.64
N THR A 218 5.27 -10.61 -0.28
CA THR A 218 5.40 -11.94 -0.87
C THR A 218 4.16 -12.81 -0.60
N GLU A 219 3.64 -12.79 0.62
CA GLU A 219 2.44 -13.55 0.99
C GLU A 219 1.21 -13.09 0.19
N GLN A 220 1.00 -11.79 0.02
CA GLN A 220 -0.15 -11.28 -0.76
C GLN A 220 0.01 -11.52 -2.27
N MET A 221 1.23 -11.42 -2.79
CA MET A 221 1.55 -11.78 -4.17
C MET A 221 1.23 -13.24 -4.46
N MET A 222 1.63 -14.14 -3.55
CA MET A 222 1.33 -15.57 -3.63
C MET A 222 -0.17 -15.85 -3.66
N LYS A 223 -0.93 -15.22 -2.75
CA LYS A 223 -2.39 -15.29 -2.77
C LYS A 223 -2.99 -14.74 -4.07
N CYS A 224 -2.36 -13.75 -4.69
CA CYS A 224 -2.80 -13.17 -5.96
C CYS A 224 -2.58 -14.13 -7.12
N LEU A 225 -1.40 -14.75 -7.19
CA LEU A 225 -1.05 -15.75 -8.20
C LEU A 225 -1.99 -16.95 -8.16
N LEU A 226 -2.28 -17.47 -6.97
CA LEU A 226 -3.21 -18.62 -6.84
C LEU A 226 -4.60 -18.29 -7.39
N SER A 227 -5.17 -17.14 -7.01
CA SER A 227 -6.45 -16.69 -7.58
C SER A 227 -6.38 -16.47 -9.10
N LEU A 228 -5.26 -15.98 -9.62
CA LEU A 228 -5.06 -15.80 -11.07
C LEU A 228 -5.07 -17.17 -11.79
N PHE A 229 -4.41 -18.18 -11.23
CA PHE A 229 -4.39 -19.53 -11.81
C PHE A 229 -5.77 -20.18 -11.79
N ASP A 230 -6.56 -19.98 -10.73
CA ASP A 230 -7.95 -20.45 -10.69
C ASP A 230 -8.80 -19.80 -11.81
N MET A 231 -8.57 -18.51 -12.08
CA MET A 231 -9.23 -17.81 -13.19
C MET A 231 -8.77 -18.32 -14.56
N TYR A 232 -7.46 -18.51 -14.77
CA TYR A 232 -6.95 -19.10 -16.02
C TYR A 232 -7.57 -20.48 -16.25
N HIS A 233 -7.55 -21.35 -15.25
CA HIS A 233 -8.15 -22.69 -15.34
C HIS A 233 -9.65 -22.62 -15.71
N THR A 234 -10.38 -21.65 -15.17
CA THR A 234 -11.79 -21.45 -15.48
C THR A 234 -12.00 -20.98 -16.92
N ILE A 235 -11.17 -20.05 -17.41
CA ILE A 235 -11.26 -19.56 -18.80
C ILE A 235 -10.81 -20.62 -19.80
N HIS A 236 -9.83 -21.48 -19.50
CA HIS A 236 -9.42 -22.56 -20.40
C HIS A 236 -10.50 -23.61 -20.65
N LYS A 237 -11.46 -23.76 -19.73
CA LYS A 237 -12.65 -24.59 -19.98
C LYS A 237 -13.53 -24.00 -21.09
N ILE A 238 -13.37 -22.71 -21.37
CA ILE A 238 -14.22 -21.92 -22.27
C ILE A 238 -13.46 -21.55 -23.56
N ASN A 239 -12.15 -21.27 -23.48
CA ASN A 239 -11.31 -20.74 -24.56
C ASN A 239 -9.93 -21.41 -24.64
N SER A 240 -9.18 -21.16 -25.72
CA SER A 240 -7.79 -21.64 -25.90
C SER A 240 -6.76 -20.82 -25.11
N GLN A 241 -5.57 -21.39 -24.89
CA GLN A 241 -4.53 -20.87 -24.00
C GLN A 241 -3.94 -19.51 -24.39
N SER A 242 -3.54 -18.72 -23.38
CA SER A 242 -2.86 -17.43 -23.54
C SER A 242 -1.37 -17.54 -23.19
N ASN A 243 -0.48 -16.98 -24.02
CA ASN A 243 0.98 -16.96 -23.78
C ASN A 243 1.40 -16.30 -22.47
N LYS A 244 0.58 -15.40 -21.91
CA LYS A 244 0.88 -14.69 -20.64
C LYS A 244 0.84 -15.62 -19.43
N GLU A 245 0.08 -16.71 -19.49
CA GLU A 245 -0.07 -17.64 -18.38
C GLU A 245 1.27 -18.25 -17.96
N ALA A 246 2.09 -18.66 -18.93
CA ALA A 246 3.42 -19.20 -18.68
C ALA A 246 4.34 -18.21 -17.95
N GLU A 247 4.20 -16.91 -18.22
CA GLU A 247 4.94 -15.85 -17.53
C GLU A 247 4.61 -15.84 -16.04
N TYR A 248 3.32 -15.87 -15.66
CA TYR A 248 2.92 -15.85 -14.25
C TYR A 248 3.25 -17.15 -13.51
N TYR A 249 3.18 -18.30 -14.18
CA TYR A 249 3.70 -19.56 -13.63
C TYR A 249 5.21 -19.49 -13.36
N SER A 250 5.98 -18.84 -14.25
CA SER A 250 7.42 -18.65 -14.02
C SER A 250 7.68 -17.82 -12.76
N PHE A 251 6.92 -16.74 -12.51
CA PHE A 251 7.05 -15.97 -11.27
C PHE A 251 6.71 -16.80 -10.04
N PHE A 252 5.65 -17.61 -10.10
CA PHE A 252 5.29 -18.51 -9.01
C PHE A 252 6.42 -19.49 -8.68
N VAL A 253 7.02 -20.13 -9.69
CA VAL A 253 8.17 -21.05 -9.49
C VAL A 253 9.37 -20.30 -8.87
N LEU A 254 9.71 -19.12 -9.39
CA LEU A 254 10.82 -18.31 -8.86
C LEU A 254 10.63 -17.94 -7.38
N LEU A 255 9.40 -17.63 -6.97
CA LEU A 255 9.07 -17.30 -5.59
C LEU A 255 9.26 -18.50 -4.65
N HIS A 256 8.89 -19.71 -5.06
CA HIS A 256 9.06 -20.92 -4.26
C HIS A 256 10.51 -21.36 -4.14
N MET A 257 11.32 -21.10 -5.17
CA MET A 257 12.75 -21.41 -5.15
C MET A 257 13.56 -20.40 -4.30
N GLY A 258 12.92 -19.41 -3.67
CA GLY A 258 13.60 -18.37 -2.88
C GLY A 258 14.54 -17.50 -3.72
N CYS A 259 14.35 -17.50 -5.05
CA CYS A 259 15.20 -16.76 -5.98
C CYS A 259 14.83 -15.28 -5.96
N LYS A 260 15.84 -14.40 -6.02
CA LYS A 260 15.62 -12.96 -6.22
C LYS A 260 14.93 -12.78 -7.59
N ILE A 261 13.77 -12.15 -7.60
CA ILE A 261 13.00 -11.93 -8.83
C ILE A 261 13.89 -11.13 -9.81
N PRO A 262 14.16 -11.65 -11.04
CA PRO A 262 15.01 -10.99 -12.01
C PRO A 262 14.57 -9.55 -12.27
N LYS A 263 15.54 -8.65 -12.44
CA LYS A 263 15.27 -7.24 -12.78
C LYS A 263 14.62 -7.19 -14.16
N MET A 264 13.33 -6.86 -14.23
CA MET A 264 12.67 -6.63 -15.50
C MET A 264 12.74 -5.13 -15.85
N PRO A 265 13.18 -4.76 -17.06
CA PRO A 265 13.16 -3.37 -17.49
C PRO A 265 11.72 -2.89 -17.60
N ILE A 266 11.42 -1.74 -16.98
CA ILE A 266 10.08 -1.13 -16.93
C ILE A 266 9.50 -0.88 -18.35
N THR A 267 10.38 -0.77 -19.35
CA THR A 267 10.01 -0.52 -20.75
C THR A 267 9.34 -1.70 -21.45
N SER A 268 9.55 -2.95 -21.04
CA SER A 268 8.92 -4.12 -21.67
C SER A 268 7.46 -4.34 -21.25
N PHE A 269 7.01 -3.69 -20.17
CA PHE A 269 5.62 -3.77 -19.71
C PHE A 269 4.66 -2.84 -20.46
N ASN A 270 5.16 -1.72 -20.98
CA ASN A 270 4.35 -0.72 -21.68
C ASN A 270 4.09 -1.05 -23.16
N SER A 271 4.82 -2.02 -23.72
CA SER A 271 4.71 -2.42 -25.13
C SER A 271 3.40 -3.18 -25.46
N THR A 272 2.60 -3.57 -24.47
CA THR A 272 1.34 -4.30 -24.69
C THR A 272 0.09 -3.40 -24.61
N ILE A 273 0.23 -2.10 -24.32
CA ILE A 273 -0.90 -1.14 -24.22
C ILE A 273 -0.90 -0.09 -25.35
N LYS A 274 -0.09 -0.27 -26.40
CA LYS A 274 -0.20 0.57 -27.61
C LYS A 274 -0.29 -0.29 -28.87
N GLY A 275 -1.46 -0.25 -29.52
CA GLY A 275 -1.59 -0.60 -30.94
C GLY A 275 -2.68 -1.63 -31.28
N ASN A 276 -3.92 -1.43 -30.83
CA ASN A 276 -5.06 -1.77 -31.68
C ASN A 276 -5.44 -0.49 -32.43
N ASP A 277 -4.67 -0.17 -33.47
CA ASP A 277 -5.11 0.79 -34.48
C ASP A 277 -5.71 -0.01 -35.64
N ILE A 278 -7.00 0.21 -35.77
CA ILE A 278 -7.85 -0.16 -36.89
C ILE A 278 -7.36 0.62 -38.11
N CYS A 279 -6.92 -0.10 -39.14
CA CYS A 279 -7.08 0.17 -40.57
C CYS A 279 -6.66 -1.08 -41.36
#